data_AF-A0A5M9WLR3-F1
#
_entry.id   AF-A0A5M9WLR3-F1
#
_cell.length_a   1.000
_cell.length_b   1.000
_cell.length_c   1.000
_cell.angle_alpha   90.00
_cell.angle_beta   90.00
_cell.angle_gamma   90.00
#
_symmetry.space_group_name_H-M   'P 1'
#
loop_
_entity.id
_entity.type
_entity.pdbx_description
1 polymer ?
#
loop_
_entity_poly.entity_id
_entity_poly.type
_entity_poly.pdbx_seq_one_letter_code
_entity_poly.pdbx_strand_id
1 'polypeptide(L)'
;MIDATADGKSFRSIGLGLKKHNIPVLPPTRDYSVEIAGRDGEIDFGSTYGPRVINLECVIMADDATLDYHRRVAQVAALFNSKKGDIVLTFEDLPGRRYIGRYAGTMDIEKIIFDGELTIPFKMGEHPFPESAENLKEIVITNSPQTVSVTSSGDEKASPLIVLTNQGTNVIRKFRIANEYLIE
;
A
#
# COMPACT_ATOMS: atom_id res chain seq x y z
N MET A 1 -17.88 -11.83 7.59
CA MET A 1 -17.28 -10.89 6.60
C MET A 1 -16.25 -10.08 7.33
N ILE A 2 -15.14 -9.80 6.68
CA ILE A 2 -14.05 -9.02 7.25
C ILE A 2 -14.40 -7.56 7.04
N ASP A 3 -14.30 -6.72 8.06
CA ASP A 3 -14.48 -5.27 7.86
C ASP A 3 -13.20 -4.68 7.26
N ALA A 4 -13.39 -3.89 6.21
CA ALA A 4 -12.32 -3.21 5.50
C ALA A 4 -12.75 -1.77 5.18
N THR A 5 -11.75 -0.89 5.05
CA THR A 5 -11.97 0.48 4.62
C THR A 5 -11.09 0.81 3.41
N ALA A 6 -11.63 1.65 2.52
CA ALA A 6 -10.87 2.31 1.46
C ALA A 6 -10.99 3.82 1.65
N ASP A 7 -9.85 4.50 1.79
CA ASP A 7 -9.77 5.95 2.09
C ASP A 7 -10.63 6.35 3.30
N GLY A 8 -10.64 5.50 4.33
CA GLY A 8 -11.45 5.70 5.55
C GLY A 8 -12.95 5.43 5.39
N LYS A 9 -13.43 5.09 4.19
CA LYS A 9 -14.82 4.65 3.98
C LYS A 9 -14.94 3.15 4.17
N SER A 10 -15.79 2.73 5.12
CA SER A 10 -16.09 1.32 5.37
C SER A 10 -16.81 0.68 4.18
N PHE A 11 -16.42 -0.53 3.81
CA PHE A 11 -17.09 -1.31 2.76
C PHE A 11 -18.57 -1.55 3.09
N ARG A 12 -18.86 -1.82 4.37
CA ARG A 12 -20.23 -2.03 4.84
C ARG A 12 -21.13 -0.82 4.62
N SER A 13 -20.57 0.39 4.65
CA SER A 13 -21.35 1.63 4.44
C SER A 13 -21.87 1.80 3.00
N ILE A 14 -21.23 1.11 2.04
CA ILE A 14 -21.64 1.10 0.62
C ILE A 14 -22.30 -0.23 0.22
N GLY A 15 -22.63 -1.08 1.20
CA GLY A 15 -23.21 -2.41 0.96
C GLY A 15 -22.25 -3.41 0.34
N LEU A 16 -20.94 -3.19 0.48
CA LEU A 16 -19.91 -4.11 0.04
C LEU A 16 -19.45 -4.96 1.23
N GLY A 17 -19.47 -6.28 1.08
CA GLY A 17 -18.97 -7.23 2.06
C GLY A 17 -17.70 -7.90 1.57
N LEU A 18 -16.61 -7.82 2.33
CA LEU A 18 -15.38 -8.54 2.01
C LEU A 18 -15.47 -9.98 2.53
N LYS A 19 -15.39 -10.95 1.62
CA LYS A 19 -15.30 -12.38 1.95
C LYS A 19 -13.86 -12.79 2.25
N LYS A 20 -12.94 -12.41 1.36
CA LYS A 20 -11.50 -12.74 1.46
C LYS A 20 -10.66 -11.64 0.85
N HIS A 21 -9.51 -11.37 1.47
CA HIS A 21 -8.42 -10.62 0.86
C HIS A 21 -7.30 -11.61 0.55
N ASN A 22 -7.15 -11.98 -0.72
CA ASN A 22 -6.05 -12.84 -1.13
C ASN A 22 -4.80 -11.96 -1.32
N ILE A 23 -4.06 -11.75 -0.24
CA ILE A 23 -2.82 -11.01 -0.21
C ILE A 23 -1.66 -12.01 -0.40
N PRO A 24 -0.96 -12.01 -1.56
CA PRO A 24 0.20 -12.89 -1.76
C PRO A 24 1.26 -12.61 -0.69
N VAL A 25 1.88 -13.62 -0.06
CA VAL A 25 2.80 -13.41 1.08
C VAL A 25 3.97 -12.48 0.70
N LEU A 26 4.55 -12.70 -0.48
CA LEU A 26 5.57 -11.84 -1.07
C LEU A 26 5.08 -11.26 -2.40
N PRO A 27 5.57 -10.07 -2.80
CA PRO A 27 5.36 -9.58 -4.16
C PRO A 27 5.97 -10.55 -5.19
N PRO A 28 5.47 -10.56 -6.43
CA PRO A 28 6.09 -11.35 -7.49
C PRO A 28 7.53 -10.90 -7.72
N THR A 29 8.43 -11.82 -8.03
CA THR A 29 9.81 -11.47 -8.41
C THR A 29 9.90 -11.21 -9.91
N ARG A 30 10.85 -10.37 -10.28
CA ARG A 30 11.31 -10.17 -11.64
C ARG A 30 12.80 -10.46 -11.64
N ASP A 31 13.13 -11.60 -12.26
CA ASP A 31 14.48 -12.12 -12.32
C ASP A 31 15.15 -11.62 -13.61
N TYR A 32 16.42 -11.24 -13.48
CA TYR A 32 17.21 -10.73 -14.59
C TYR A 32 18.29 -11.76 -14.91
N SER A 33 17.97 -12.71 -15.79
CA SER A 33 18.94 -13.72 -16.22
C SER A 33 19.15 -13.71 -17.74
N VAL A 34 20.31 -14.20 -18.17
CA VAL A 34 20.67 -14.35 -19.58
C VAL A 34 21.27 -15.73 -19.82
N GLU A 35 20.71 -16.45 -20.78
CA GLU A 35 21.30 -17.67 -21.33
C GLU A 35 22.22 -17.33 -22.50
N ILE A 36 23.42 -17.91 -22.53
CA ILE A 36 24.39 -17.71 -23.61
C ILE A 36 24.45 -18.99 -24.45
N ALA A 37 24.26 -18.84 -25.77
CA ALA A 37 24.34 -19.97 -26.70
C ALA A 37 25.69 -20.71 -26.59
N GLY A 38 25.63 -22.03 -26.45
CA GLY A 38 26.81 -22.89 -26.32
C GLY A 38 27.35 -23.04 -24.88
N ARG A 39 26.64 -22.50 -23.89
CA ARG A 39 26.93 -22.70 -22.47
C ARG A 39 25.70 -23.26 -21.76
N ASP A 40 25.90 -24.32 -20.99
CA ASP A 40 24.84 -24.84 -20.13
C ASP A 40 24.64 -23.91 -18.92
N GLY A 41 23.38 -23.60 -18.63
CA GLY A 41 22.98 -22.71 -17.53
C GLY A 41 22.80 -21.25 -17.92
N GLU A 42 22.40 -20.44 -16.94
CA GLU A 42 22.13 -19.02 -17.09
C GLU A 42 23.08 -18.15 -16.25
N ILE A 43 23.25 -16.90 -16.65
CA ILE A 43 23.92 -15.86 -15.86
C ILE A 43 22.84 -15.05 -15.15
N ASP A 44 22.90 -15.03 -13.81
CA ASP A 44 21.97 -14.30 -12.95
C ASP A 44 22.52 -12.89 -12.62
N PHE A 45 21.73 -11.85 -12.89
CA PHE A 45 21.99 -10.45 -12.53
C PHE A 45 21.18 -9.99 -11.30
N GLY A 46 20.54 -10.94 -10.61
CA GLY A 46 19.71 -10.73 -9.44
C GLY A 46 18.23 -10.58 -9.79
N SER A 47 17.46 -10.25 -8.76
CA SER A 47 15.99 -10.18 -8.82
C SER A 47 15.47 -8.92 -8.13
N THR A 48 14.34 -8.40 -8.60
CA THR A 48 13.60 -7.30 -7.94
C THR A 48 12.17 -7.69 -7.69
N TYR A 49 11.54 -7.11 -6.66
CA TYR A 49 10.10 -7.25 -6.48
C TYR A 49 9.32 -6.42 -7.49
N GLY A 50 8.35 -7.06 -8.14
CA GLY A 50 7.34 -6.42 -8.97
C GLY A 50 6.15 -5.90 -8.15
N PRO A 51 5.17 -5.30 -8.83
CA PRO A 51 3.97 -4.78 -8.19
C PRO A 51 3.14 -5.93 -7.59
N ARG A 52 2.67 -5.75 -6.36
CA ARG A 52 1.85 -6.75 -5.65
C ARG A 52 0.38 -6.51 -5.96
N VAL A 53 -0.30 -7.53 -6.49
CA VAL A 53 -1.75 -7.49 -6.73
C VAL A 53 -2.46 -8.26 -5.63
N ILE A 54 -3.42 -7.61 -4.99
CA ILE A 54 -4.30 -8.15 -3.96
C ILE A 54 -5.67 -8.35 -4.61
N ASN A 55 -6.21 -9.56 -4.54
CA ASN A 55 -7.56 -9.84 -5.02
C ASN A 55 -8.54 -9.81 -3.85
N LEU A 56 -9.45 -8.85 -3.85
CA LEU A 56 -10.50 -8.74 -2.84
C LEU A 56 -11.75 -9.44 -3.36
N GLU A 57 -12.07 -10.60 -2.80
CA GLU A 57 -13.33 -11.29 -3.07
C GLU A 57 -14.43 -10.62 -2.25
N CYS A 58 -15.36 -9.96 -2.93
CA CYS A 58 -16.41 -9.16 -2.32
C CYS A 58 -17.80 -9.60 -2.79
N VAL A 59 -18.81 -9.29 -1.97
CA VAL A 59 -20.22 -9.38 -2.34
C VAL A 59 -20.87 -8.03 -2.15
N ILE A 60 -21.54 -7.56 -3.20
CA ILE A 60 -22.49 -6.46 -3.12
C ILE A 60 -23.77 -7.06 -2.56
N MET A 61 -24.07 -6.70 -1.33
CA MET A 61 -25.37 -6.97 -0.72
C MET A 61 -26.29 -5.85 -1.16
N ALA A 62 -27.49 -6.12 -1.67
CA ALA A 62 -28.48 -5.10 -2.00
C ALA A 62 -29.86 -5.48 -1.45
N ASP A 63 -30.68 -4.49 -1.13
CA ASP A 63 -32.03 -4.76 -0.59
C ASP A 63 -33.03 -5.07 -1.72
N ASP A 64 -32.72 -4.63 -2.94
CA ASP A 64 -33.48 -4.90 -4.16
C ASP A 64 -32.53 -5.10 -5.37
N ALA A 65 -32.91 -6.04 -6.24
CA ALA A 65 -32.19 -6.43 -7.45
C ALA A 65 -32.20 -5.36 -8.55
N THR A 66 -32.96 -4.28 -8.40
CA THR A 66 -33.07 -3.21 -9.40
C THR A 66 -32.25 -1.96 -9.02
N LEU A 67 -32.90 -0.91 -8.54
CA LEU A 67 -32.30 0.41 -8.35
C LEU A 67 -31.22 0.41 -7.25
N ASP A 68 -31.47 -0.28 -6.13
CA ASP A 68 -30.52 -0.29 -5.02
C ASP A 68 -29.23 -1.03 -5.40
N TYR A 69 -29.35 -2.18 -6.07
CA TYR A 69 -28.20 -2.89 -6.63
C TYR A 69 -27.35 -2.00 -7.53
N HIS A 70 -27.95 -1.33 -8.53
CA HIS A 70 -27.21 -0.44 -9.42
C HIS A 70 -26.60 0.76 -8.68
N ARG A 71 -27.26 1.28 -7.64
CA ARG A 71 -26.72 2.34 -6.79
C ARG A 71 -25.48 1.88 -6.04
N ARG A 72 -25.50 0.68 -5.45
CA ARG A 72 -24.35 0.11 -4.72
C ARG A 72 -23.19 -0.20 -5.67
N VAL A 73 -23.46 -0.76 -6.85
CA VAL A 73 -22.46 -0.94 -7.92
C VAL A 73 -21.78 0.39 -8.28
N ALA A 74 -22.55 1.45 -8.46
CA ALA A 74 -22.00 2.78 -8.75
C ALA A 74 -21.14 3.33 -7.61
N GLN A 75 -21.51 3.07 -6.34
CA GLN A 75 -20.71 3.45 -5.17
C GLN A 75 -19.38 2.68 -5.10
N VAL A 76 -19.39 1.38 -5.41
CA VAL A 76 -18.17 0.56 -5.52
C VAL A 76 -17.27 1.11 -6.63
N ALA A 77 -17.82 1.36 -7.82
CA ALA A 77 -17.06 1.92 -8.93
C ALA A 77 -16.47 3.31 -8.61
N ALA A 78 -17.21 4.15 -7.88
CA ALA A 78 -16.72 5.45 -7.44
C ALA A 78 -15.60 5.34 -6.39
N LEU A 79 -15.67 4.35 -5.51
CA LEU A 79 -14.65 4.11 -4.49
C LEU A 79 -13.34 3.60 -5.09
N PHE A 80 -13.43 2.66 -6.05
CA PHE A 80 -12.28 2.03 -6.71
C PHE A 80 -11.92 2.66 -8.06
N ASN A 81 -12.28 3.92 -8.29
CA ASN A 81 -11.96 4.61 -9.53
C ASN A 81 -10.45 4.87 -9.65
N SER A 82 -9.79 4.24 -10.64
CA SER A 82 -8.35 4.40 -10.88
C SER A 82 -7.91 5.84 -11.17
N LYS A 83 -8.83 6.71 -11.62
CA LYS A 83 -8.56 8.15 -11.83
C LYS A 83 -8.49 8.95 -10.52
N LYS A 84 -8.93 8.39 -9.40
CA LYS A 84 -8.87 9.05 -8.09
C LYS A 84 -7.45 9.13 -7.52
N GLY A 85 -6.53 8.30 -8.05
CA GLY A 85 -5.17 8.16 -7.55
C GLY A 85 -5.05 6.95 -6.62
N ASP A 86 -4.11 7.03 -5.69
CA ASP A 86 -3.87 5.97 -4.72
C ASP A 86 -4.98 5.90 -3.68
N ILE A 87 -5.42 4.68 -3.42
CA ILE A 87 -6.42 4.32 -2.42
C ILE A 87 -5.69 3.65 -1.28
N VAL A 88 -6.03 4.03 -0.05
CA VAL A 88 -5.49 3.42 1.16
C VAL A 88 -6.48 2.39 1.67
N LEU A 89 -6.09 1.11 1.62
CA LEU A 89 -6.85 0.01 2.19
C LEU A 89 -6.37 -0.34 3.60
N THR A 90 -7.31 -0.60 4.49
CA THR A 90 -7.06 -1.13 5.84
C THR A 90 -8.03 -2.26 6.13
N PHE A 91 -7.58 -3.30 6.81
CA PHE A 91 -8.39 -4.45 7.20
C PHE A 91 -8.44 -4.56 8.73
N GLU A 92 -9.59 -4.92 9.28
CA GLU A 92 -9.77 -5.08 10.72
C GLU A 92 -8.94 -6.24 11.30
N ASP A 93 -8.79 -7.33 10.54
CA ASP A 93 -8.03 -8.51 10.93
C ASP A 93 -6.50 -8.32 10.80
N LEU A 94 -6.06 -7.26 10.12
CA LEU A 94 -4.65 -6.86 9.98
C LEU A 94 -4.47 -5.41 10.48
N PRO A 95 -4.65 -5.17 11.80
CA PRO A 95 -4.60 -3.82 12.36
C PRO A 95 -3.21 -3.20 12.22
N GLY A 96 -3.16 -1.89 12.02
CA GLY A 96 -1.92 -1.12 11.91
C GLY A 96 -1.19 -1.23 10.58
N ARG A 97 -1.75 -1.95 9.59
CA ARG A 97 -1.19 -2.07 8.23
C ARG A 97 -2.04 -1.30 7.23
N ARG A 98 -1.38 -0.50 6.40
CA ARG A 98 -1.98 0.28 5.32
C ARG A 98 -1.48 -0.26 3.99
N TYR A 99 -2.39 -0.61 3.10
CA TYR A 99 -2.07 -1.09 1.76
C TYR A 99 -2.40 0.00 0.77
N ILE A 100 -1.37 0.61 0.19
CA ILE A 100 -1.51 1.73 -0.74
C ILE A 100 -1.36 1.22 -2.16
N GLY A 101 -2.30 1.59 -3.02
CA GLY A 101 -2.34 1.10 -4.38
C GLY A 101 -3.55 1.60 -5.15
N ARG A 102 -3.77 1.02 -6.33
CA ARG A 102 -4.83 1.44 -7.25
C ARG A 102 -5.60 0.24 -7.76
N TYR A 103 -6.84 0.47 -8.15
CA TYR A 103 -7.59 -0.50 -8.94
C TYR A 103 -6.85 -0.83 -10.25
N ALA A 104 -6.70 -2.12 -10.56
CA ALA A 104 -5.96 -2.57 -11.73
C ALA A 104 -6.58 -3.84 -12.33
N GLY A 105 -7.44 -3.67 -13.34
CA GLY A 105 -8.00 -4.77 -14.10
C GLY A 105 -9.43 -4.50 -14.52
N THR A 106 -10.20 -5.58 -14.62
CA THR A 106 -11.66 -5.58 -14.81
C THR A 106 -12.34 -6.01 -13.53
N MET A 107 -13.58 -5.55 -13.33
CA MET A 107 -14.40 -5.86 -12.17
C MET A 107 -15.68 -6.49 -12.70
N ASP A 108 -15.60 -7.79 -12.97
CA ASP A 108 -16.74 -8.55 -13.43
C ASP A 108 -17.62 -8.90 -12.22
N ILE A 109 -18.91 -8.65 -12.36
CA ILE A 109 -19.89 -8.87 -11.28
C ILE A 109 -20.82 -9.99 -11.70
N GLU A 110 -20.78 -11.11 -10.98
CA GLU A 110 -21.70 -12.22 -11.13
C GLU A 110 -22.91 -11.97 -10.23
N LYS A 111 -24.08 -11.71 -10.85
CA LYS A 111 -25.31 -11.42 -10.11
C LYS A 111 -25.96 -12.73 -9.64
N ILE A 112 -26.18 -12.84 -8.33
CA ILE A 112 -26.89 -13.96 -7.69
C ILE A 112 -28.19 -13.40 -7.07
N ILE A 113 -29.29 -13.51 -7.80
CA ILE A 113 -30.63 -13.05 -7.40
C ILE A 113 -30.67 -11.53 -7.14
N PHE A 114 -30.40 -11.09 -5.91
CA PHE A 114 -30.34 -9.69 -5.47
C PHE A 114 -28.91 -9.23 -5.14
N ASP A 115 -27.98 -10.16 -4.89
CA ASP A 115 -26.59 -9.88 -4.57
C ASP A 115 -25.70 -9.98 -5.82
N GLY A 116 -24.48 -9.45 -5.73
CA GLY A 116 -23.47 -9.56 -6.78
C GLY A 116 -22.12 -9.96 -6.23
N GLU A 117 -21.55 -11.07 -6.68
CA GLU A 117 -20.19 -11.46 -6.34
C GLU A 117 -19.22 -10.82 -7.30
N LEU A 118 -18.09 -10.31 -6.78
CA LEU A 118 -17.05 -9.75 -7.61
C LEU A 118 -15.68 -9.93 -6.98
N THR A 119 -14.65 -9.85 -7.83
CA THR A 119 -13.26 -9.74 -7.39
C THR A 119 -12.73 -8.38 -7.77
N ILE A 120 -12.20 -7.64 -6.80
CA ILE A 120 -11.57 -6.34 -7.02
C ILE A 120 -10.05 -6.56 -7.04
N PRO A 121 -9.40 -6.48 -8.22
CA PRO A 121 -7.95 -6.51 -8.30
C PRO A 121 -7.38 -5.15 -7.88
N PHE A 122 -6.63 -5.17 -6.79
CA PHE A 122 -5.99 -4.00 -6.20
C PHE A 122 -4.47 -4.12 -6.32
N LYS A 123 -3.83 -3.23 -7.07
CA LYS A 123 -2.40 -3.25 -7.34
C LYS A 123 -1.66 -2.23 -6.50
N MET A 124 -0.78 -2.73 -5.64
CA MET A 124 0.26 -1.94 -4.99
C MET A 124 1.40 -1.75 -5.99
N GLY A 125 1.54 -0.50 -6.46
CA GLY A 125 2.46 -0.12 -7.52
C GLY A 125 3.85 0.22 -7.01
N GLU A 126 4.07 1.50 -6.73
CA GLU A 126 5.38 2.07 -6.36
C GLU A 126 5.99 1.40 -5.12
N HIS A 127 5.16 1.03 -4.15
CA HIS A 127 5.58 0.33 -2.94
C HIS A 127 4.73 -0.95 -2.77
N PRO A 128 5.30 -2.15 -3.03
CA PRO A 128 4.55 -3.41 -2.95
C PRO A 128 4.42 -3.95 -1.51
N PHE A 129 4.86 -3.17 -0.51
CA PHE A 129 4.87 -3.52 0.90
C PHE A 129 3.82 -2.71 1.67
N PRO A 130 3.16 -3.31 2.67
CA PRO A 130 2.26 -2.56 3.54
C PRO A 130 3.03 -1.55 4.39
N GLU A 131 2.45 -0.39 4.61
CA GLU A 131 2.99 0.65 5.48
C GLU A 131 2.43 0.52 6.89
N SER A 132 3.26 0.75 7.90
CA SER A 132 2.82 0.90 9.28
C SER A 132 2.48 2.36 9.60
N ALA A 133 2.07 2.63 10.83
CA ALA A 133 2.05 3.99 11.34
C ALA A 133 3.44 4.64 11.24
N GLU A 134 3.47 5.93 10.93
CA GLU A 134 4.71 6.71 10.92
C GLU A 134 5.25 6.87 12.35
N ASN A 135 6.55 6.68 12.50
CA ASN A 135 7.24 6.94 13.76
C ASN A 135 7.86 8.34 13.71
N LEU A 136 7.31 9.27 14.50
CA LEU A 136 7.83 10.62 14.64
C LEU A 136 8.80 10.70 15.82
N LYS A 137 9.99 11.26 15.58
CA LYS A 137 10.98 11.57 16.62
C LYS A 137 11.36 13.03 16.57
N GLU A 138 10.89 13.80 17.54
CA GLU A 138 11.24 15.21 17.69
C GLU A 138 12.35 15.37 18.73
N ILE A 139 13.43 16.06 18.36
CA ILE A 139 14.56 16.35 19.24
C ILE A 139 14.99 17.79 19.04
N VAL A 140 15.20 18.50 20.17
CA VAL A 140 15.87 19.79 20.16
C VAL A 140 17.39 19.56 20.15
N ILE A 141 18.06 20.09 19.14
CA ILE A 141 19.52 20.05 19.00
C ILE A 141 20.09 21.30 19.68
N THR A 142 20.88 21.12 20.73
CA THR A 142 21.49 22.21 21.51
C THR A 142 23.01 22.29 21.37
N ASN A 143 23.65 21.23 20.85
CA ASN A 143 25.09 21.13 20.70
C ASN A 143 25.48 20.92 19.21
N SER A 144 26.71 21.29 18.85
CA SER A 144 27.26 21.07 17.51
C SER A 144 28.73 20.63 17.59
N PRO A 145 29.13 19.47 17.02
CA PRO A 145 28.29 18.50 16.31
C PRO A 145 27.40 17.68 17.26
N GLN A 146 26.24 17.25 16.78
CA GLN A 146 25.34 16.35 17.51
C GLN A 146 24.89 15.22 16.57
N THR A 147 25.03 13.98 17.04
CA THR A 147 24.57 12.78 16.33
C THR A 147 23.28 12.29 16.97
N VAL A 148 22.29 12.00 16.13
CA VAL A 148 21.01 11.44 16.56
C VAL A 148 20.84 10.08 15.89
N SER A 149 20.77 9.02 16.69
CA SER A 149 20.47 7.69 16.17
C SER A 149 18.96 7.51 16.06
N VAL A 150 18.51 7.08 14.88
CA VAL A 150 17.11 6.73 14.58
C VAL A 150 17.11 5.30 14.06
N THR A 151 16.32 4.44 14.68
CA THR A 151 16.17 3.04 14.29
C THR A 151 14.83 2.87 13.59
N SER A 152 14.83 2.34 12.37
CA SER A 152 13.61 1.85 11.73
C SER A 152 13.24 0.51 12.34
N SER A 153 12.00 0.35 12.77
CA SER A 153 11.45 -0.95 13.22
C SER A 153 10.88 -1.78 12.07
N GLY A 154 10.91 -1.26 10.84
CA GLY A 154 10.41 -1.95 9.66
C GLY A 154 11.43 -2.93 9.09
N ASP A 155 10.93 -4.00 8.46
CA ASP A 155 11.74 -5.03 7.81
C ASP A 155 12.28 -4.59 6.43
N GLU A 156 11.67 -3.54 5.87
CA GLU A 156 12.08 -2.94 4.59
C GLU A 156 12.70 -1.56 4.80
N LYS A 157 13.59 -1.18 3.88
CA LYS A 157 14.27 0.12 3.93
C LYS A 157 13.26 1.23 3.67
N ALA A 158 13.02 2.07 4.67
CA ALA A 158 12.18 3.26 4.56
C ALA A 158 13.04 4.52 4.37
N SER A 159 12.56 5.47 3.56
CA SER A 159 13.21 6.78 3.40
C SER A 159 12.66 7.76 4.45
N PRO A 160 13.47 8.26 5.40
CA PRO A 160 12.97 9.18 6.43
C PRO A 160 12.75 10.59 5.88
N LEU A 161 11.73 11.28 6.37
CA LEU A 161 11.53 12.71 6.17
C LEU A 161 12.16 13.48 7.34
N ILE A 162 13.13 14.35 7.06
CA ILE A 162 13.80 15.18 8.07
C ILE A 162 13.30 16.62 7.95
N VAL A 163 12.65 17.11 9.01
CA VAL A 163 12.20 18.50 9.12
C VAL A 163 13.02 19.21 10.20
N LEU A 164 13.59 20.37 9.85
CA LEU A 164 14.37 21.19 10.77
C LEU A 164 13.75 22.58 10.88
N THR A 165 13.54 23.02 12.11
CA THR A 165 12.98 24.34 12.41
C THR A 165 13.93 25.07 13.35
N ASN A 166 14.42 26.25 12.94
CA ASN A 166 15.18 27.11 13.83
C ASN A 166 14.22 27.83 14.79
N GLN A 167 14.25 27.45 16.07
CA GLN A 167 13.45 28.09 17.11
C GLN A 167 14.16 29.29 17.77
N GLY A 168 15.42 29.57 17.42
CA GLY A 168 16.20 30.68 17.96
C GLY A 168 16.09 31.97 17.13
N THR A 169 16.57 33.07 17.70
CA THR A 169 16.64 34.39 17.04
C THR A 169 17.90 34.57 16.20
N ASN A 170 18.93 33.73 16.41
CA ASN A 170 20.19 33.79 15.69
C ASN A 170 20.11 33.06 14.35
N VAL A 171 20.72 33.66 13.33
CA VAL A 171 20.87 33.02 12.00
C VAL A 171 21.94 31.94 12.06
N ILE A 172 21.56 30.70 11.73
CA ILE A 172 22.49 29.58 11.62
C ILE A 172 23.21 29.66 10.27
N ARG A 173 24.55 29.69 10.27
CA ARG A 173 25.38 29.75 9.05
C ARG A 173 26.25 28.49 8.94
N LYS A 174 26.55 28.07 7.70
CA LYS A 174 27.42 26.92 7.40
C LYS A 174 26.99 25.61 8.06
N PHE A 175 25.68 25.38 8.18
CA PHE A 175 25.15 24.14 8.71
C PHE A 175 25.38 22.99 7.71
N ARG A 176 25.65 21.79 8.22
CA ARG A 176 25.79 20.56 7.43
C ARG A 176 25.03 19.45 8.13
N ILE A 177 24.22 18.72 7.37
CA ILE A 177 23.66 17.43 7.78
C ILE A 177 24.48 16.36 7.09
N ALA A 178 24.89 15.35 7.85
CA ALA A 178 25.41 14.10 7.32
C ALA A 178 24.43 13.00 7.72
N ASN A 179 23.95 12.25 6.73
CA ASN A 179 23.14 11.07 6.96
C ASN A 179 24.04 9.86 6.74
N GLU A 180 24.26 9.09 7.80
CA GLU A 180 25.12 7.91 7.79
C GLU A 180 24.24 6.68 7.97
N TYR A 181 24.30 5.77 7.01
CA TYR A 181 23.63 4.47 7.07
C TYR A 181 24.68 3.42 7.41
N LEU A 182 24.39 2.56 8.39
CA LEU A 182 25.12 1.31 8.53
C LEU A 182 24.68 0.42 7.36
N ILE A 183 25.58 0.23 6.40
CA ILE A 183 25.41 -0.78 5.36
C ILE A 183 25.95 -2.07 5.97
N GLU A 184 25.03 -2.96 6.37
CA GLU A 184 25.37 -4.37 6.62
C GLU A 184 25.52 -5.12 5.28
#